data_AF-A0A6L3AI71-F1
#
_entry.id   AF-A0A6L3AI71-F1
#
_cell.length_a   1.000
_cell.length_b   1.000
_cell.length_c   1.000
_cell.angle_alpha   90.00
_cell.angle_beta   90.00
_cell.angle_gamma   90.00
#
_symmetry.space_group_name_H-M   'P 1'
#
loop_
_entity.id
_entity.type
_entity.pdbx_description
1 polymer ?
#
loop_
_entity_poly.entity_id
_entity_poly.type
_entity_poly.pdbx_seq_one_letter_code
_entity_poly.pdbx_strand_id
1 'polypeptide(L)'
;MKFPIPQPLKVEHEELHVELVKATKAGGKTGDAAKAVAEILHPHFVKEEEFALPPLGLLSHVTKGIVTAEMEDVLTMTDTLKAELPRMLQEHTAIIDSLKNLINAAKGEKKTEYVHFAEKLILHAQTEEEVLYPTSLLIGEYLKLKLKK
;
A
#
# COMPACT_ATOMS: atom_id res chain seq x y z
N MET A 1 9.27 13.51 15.42
CA MET A 1 10.34 12.97 14.51
C MET A 1 9.69 12.67 13.17
N LYS A 2 10.40 12.67 12.02
CA LYS A 2 9.82 12.13 10.78
C LYS A 2 10.07 10.63 10.75
N PHE A 3 9.03 9.84 10.50
CA PHE A 3 9.11 8.39 10.32
C PHE A 3 8.96 8.11 8.81
N PRO A 4 10.06 8.22 8.02
CA PRO A 4 9.96 8.03 6.59
C PRO A 4 9.57 6.58 6.28
N ILE A 5 8.75 6.42 5.25
CA ILE A 5 8.49 5.12 4.64
C ILE A 5 9.83 4.49 4.25
N PRO A 6 10.07 3.19 4.54
CA PRO A 6 11.28 2.51 4.08
C PRO A 6 11.49 2.69 2.58
N GLN A 7 12.70 3.09 2.18
CA GLN A 7 13.01 3.42 0.78
C GLN A 7 12.58 2.36 -0.24
N PRO A 8 12.75 1.03 0.01
CA PRO A 8 12.29 0.01 -0.93
C PRO A 8 10.79 0.11 -1.24
N LEU A 9 9.96 0.35 -0.22
CA LEU A 9 8.50 0.46 -0.37
C LEU A 9 8.12 1.76 -1.08
N LYS A 10 8.82 2.86 -0.78
CA LYS A 10 8.57 4.14 -1.46
C LYS A 10 8.86 4.06 -2.95
N VAL A 11 9.96 3.41 -3.34
CA VAL A 11 10.31 3.20 -4.75
C VAL A 11 9.30 2.29 -5.45
N GLU A 12 8.88 1.20 -4.80
CA GLU A 12 7.85 0.31 -5.37
C GLU A 12 6.53 1.06 -5.64
N HIS A 13 6.03 1.85 -4.68
CA HIS A 13 4.83 2.67 -4.85
C HIS A 13 4.97 3.67 -6.02
N GLU A 14 6.12 4.35 -6.12
CA GLU A 14 6.40 5.26 -7.23
C GLU A 14 6.42 4.54 -8.60
N GLU A 15 7.02 3.36 -8.67
CA GLU A 15 7.05 2.53 -9.89
C GLU A 15 5.65 2.08 -10.29
N LEU A 16 4.85 1.57 -9.36
CA LEU A 16 3.47 1.15 -9.60
C LEU A 16 2.62 2.33 -10.09
N HIS A 17 2.79 3.52 -9.52
CA HIS A 17 2.15 4.73 -10.01
C HIS A 17 2.55 5.08 -11.44
N VAL A 18 3.85 5.04 -11.77
CA VAL A 18 4.33 5.33 -13.13
C VAL A 18 3.79 4.32 -14.14
N GLU A 19 3.77 3.04 -13.80
CA GLU A 19 3.21 1.98 -14.65
C GLU A 19 1.70 2.17 -14.86
N LEU A 20 0.94 2.48 -13.81
CA LEU A 20 -0.50 2.78 -13.92
C LEU A 20 -0.76 3.99 -14.83
N VAL A 21 0.03 5.06 -14.69
CA VAL A 21 -0.08 6.25 -15.55
C VAL A 21 0.17 5.88 -17.02
N LYS A 22 1.11 4.97 -17.32
CA LYS A 22 1.31 4.46 -18.69
C LYS A 22 0.08 3.66 -19.15
N ALA A 23 -0.46 2.79 -18.30
CA ALA A 23 -1.64 1.99 -18.61
C ALA A 23 -2.87 2.85 -18.95
N THR A 24 -3.12 3.94 -18.19
CA THR A 24 -4.23 4.87 -18.49
C THR A 24 -4.13 5.55 -19.86
N LYS A 25 -2.91 5.63 -20.42
CA LYS A 25 -2.60 6.23 -21.73
C LYS A 25 -2.55 5.20 -22.87
N ALA A 26 -2.77 3.92 -22.59
CA ALA A 26 -2.69 2.85 -23.59
C ALA A 26 -3.80 2.90 -24.65
N GLY A 27 -4.84 3.72 -24.44
CA GLY A 27 -6.02 3.79 -25.30
C GLY A 27 -6.83 2.48 -25.33
N GLY A 28 -7.98 2.53 -26.00
CA GLY A 28 -8.89 1.39 -26.08
C GLY A 28 -9.44 0.97 -24.72
N LYS A 29 -9.97 -0.25 -24.64
CA LYS A 29 -10.56 -0.83 -23.43
C LYS A 29 -9.54 -0.97 -22.31
N THR A 30 -8.27 -1.23 -22.65
CA THR A 30 -7.19 -1.32 -21.64
C THR A 30 -6.98 0.02 -20.95
N GLY A 31 -6.92 1.11 -21.70
CA GLY A 31 -6.75 2.45 -21.14
C GLY A 31 -7.92 2.86 -20.25
N ASP A 32 -9.14 2.54 -20.66
CA ASP A 32 -10.34 2.86 -19.87
C ASP A 32 -10.43 2.03 -18.58
N ALA A 33 -10.09 0.73 -18.63
CA ALA A 33 -10.00 -0.10 -17.45
C ALA A 33 -8.91 0.38 -16.47
N ALA A 34 -7.75 0.81 -16.99
CA ALA A 34 -6.68 1.36 -16.17
C ALA A 34 -7.07 2.68 -15.47
N LYS A 35 -7.87 3.55 -16.12
CA LYS A 35 -8.41 4.76 -15.47
C LYS A 35 -9.33 4.40 -14.30
N ALA A 36 -10.19 3.40 -14.48
CA ALA A 36 -11.06 2.92 -13.40
C ALA A 36 -10.26 2.35 -12.22
N VAL A 37 -9.12 1.69 -12.46
CA VAL A 37 -8.18 1.30 -11.39
C VAL A 37 -7.59 2.55 -10.71
N ALA A 38 -7.15 3.55 -11.48
CA ALA A 38 -6.51 4.74 -10.93
C ALA A 38 -7.43 5.58 -10.03
N GLU A 39 -8.72 5.66 -10.36
CA GLU A 39 -9.74 6.40 -9.59
C GLU A 39 -9.87 5.89 -8.15
N ILE A 40 -9.68 4.59 -7.93
CA ILE A 40 -9.78 3.97 -6.61
C ILE A 40 -8.42 3.74 -5.94
N LEU A 41 -7.37 3.46 -6.71
CA LEU A 41 -6.04 3.16 -6.17
C LEU A 41 -5.34 4.40 -5.63
N HIS A 42 -5.44 5.54 -6.31
CA HIS A 42 -4.75 6.76 -5.87
C HIS A 42 -5.13 7.23 -4.46
N PRO A 43 -6.43 7.39 -4.12
CA PRO A 43 -6.80 7.74 -2.75
C PRO A 43 -6.44 6.66 -1.72
N HIS A 44 -6.32 5.40 -2.15
CA HIS A 44 -5.86 4.31 -1.29
C HIS A 44 -4.37 4.48 -0.92
N PHE A 45 -3.49 4.65 -1.90
CA PHE A 45 -2.06 4.89 -1.67
C PHE A 45 -1.79 6.11 -0.77
N VAL A 46 -2.59 7.18 -0.90
CA VAL A 46 -2.46 8.36 -0.01
C VAL A 46 -2.62 7.97 1.46
N LYS A 47 -3.60 7.12 1.80
CA LYS A 47 -3.81 6.65 3.17
C LYS A 47 -2.65 5.77 3.64
N GLU A 48 -2.14 4.91 2.76
CA GLU A 48 -1.01 4.05 3.08
C GLU A 48 0.23 4.87 3.42
N GLU A 49 0.52 5.88 2.61
CA GLU A 49 1.63 6.79 2.83
C GLU A 49 1.42 7.69 4.07
N GLU A 50 0.17 7.98 4.44
CA GLU A 50 -0.16 8.80 5.60
C GLU A 50 0.03 8.04 6.92
N PHE A 51 -0.43 6.79 7.00
CA PHE A 51 -0.45 6.06 8.29
C PHE A 51 -0.08 4.58 8.25
N ALA A 52 -0.15 3.89 7.11
CA ALA A 52 0.07 2.44 7.08
C ALA A 52 1.56 2.07 6.96
N LEU A 53 2.30 2.74 6.08
CA LEU A 53 3.69 2.45 5.77
C LEU A 53 4.74 3.20 6.62
N PRO A 54 4.51 4.46 7.06
CA PRO A 54 5.48 5.17 7.92
C PRO A 54 5.95 4.41 9.17
N PRO A 55 5.09 3.67 9.91
CA PRO A 55 5.51 2.90 11.09
C PRO A 55 6.64 1.90 10.80
N LEU A 56 6.69 1.33 9.58
CA LEU A 56 7.72 0.36 9.17
C LEU A 56 9.13 0.94 9.20
N GLY A 57 9.28 2.27 9.13
CA GLY A 57 10.56 2.96 9.28
C GLY A 57 11.23 2.72 10.64
N LEU A 58 10.45 2.31 11.65
CA LEU A 58 10.97 1.98 12.98
C LEU A 58 11.51 0.55 13.12
N LEU A 59 11.26 -0.34 12.17
CA LEU A 59 11.54 -1.78 12.33
C LEU A 59 13.00 -2.07 12.71
N SER A 60 13.96 -1.38 12.09
CA SER A 60 15.40 -1.55 12.39
C SER A 60 15.83 -0.99 13.75
N HIS A 61 15.07 -0.05 14.31
CA HIS A 61 15.33 0.54 15.63
C HIS A 61 14.76 -0.36 16.73
N VAL A 62 13.49 -0.76 16.60
CA VAL A 62 12.80 -1.56 17.61
C VAL A 62 13.41 -2.96 17.75
N THR A 63 13.91 -3.55 16.65
CA THR A 63 14.66 -4.82 16.67
C THR A 63 16.00 -4.73 17.41
N LYS A 64 16.57 -3.53 17.55
CA LYS A 64 17.77 -3.27 18.37
C LYS A 64 17.41 -2.87 19.82
N GLY A 65 16.13 -2.93 20.19
CA GLY A 65 15.66 -2.50 21.50
C GLY A 65 15.63 -0.97 21.69
N ILE A 66 15.82 -0.19 20.63
CA ILE A 66 15.82 1.26 20.69
C ILE A 66 14.37 1.75 20.66
N VAL A 67 13.94 2.34 21.77
CA VAL A 67 12.62 3.00 21.90
C VAL A 67 12.84 4.34 22.60
N THR A 68 12.36 5.41 21.98
CA THR A 68 12.44 6.78 22.54
C THR A 68 11.03 7.34 22.74
N ALA A 69 10.91 8.40 23.56
CA ALA A 69 9.61 9.00 23.85
C ALA A 69 8.95 9.60 22.60
N GLU A 70 9.74 10.11 21.65
CA GLU A 70 9.25 10.68 20.40
C GLU A 70 8.61 9.65 19.46
N MET A 71 8.87 8.35 19.67
CA MET A 71 8.21 7.28 18.92
C MET A 71 6.73 7.13 19.30
N GLU A 72 6.26 7.78 20.37
CA GLU A 72 4.83 7.83 20.73
C GLU A 72 3.97 8.42 19.60
N ASP A 73 4.53 9.34 18.80
CA ASP A 73 3.86 9.94 17.62
C ASP A 73 3.37 8.86 16.61
N VAL A 74 4.06 7.71 16.52
CA VAL A 74 3.68 6.60 15.64
C VAL A 74 2.42 5.87 16.10
N LEU A 75 2.07 5.96 17.40
CA LEU A 75 0.88 5.30 17.92
C LEU A 75 -0.39 5.82 17.23
N THR A 76 -0.48 7.12 16.97
CA THR A 76 -1.59 7.73 16.22
C THR A 76 -1.76 7.10 14.84
N MET A 77 -0.65 6.85 14.12
CA MET A 77 -0.69 6.21 12.81
C MET A 77 -1.16 4.76 12.92
N THR A 78 -0.62 4.00 13.87
CA THR A 78 -0.99 2.59 14.04
C THR A 78 -2.41 2.38 14.57
N ASP A 79 -2.91 3.29 15.41
CA ASP A 79 -4.29 3.28 15.88
C ASP A 79 -5.26 3.66 14.76
N THR A 80 -4.89 4.62 13.91
CA THR A 80 -5.63 4.97 12.69
C THR A 80 -5.67 3.79 11.73
N LEU A 81 -4.52 3.15 11.48
CA LEU A 81 -4.44 1.92 10.67
C LEU A 81 -5.38 0.84 11.22
N LYS A 82 -5.34 0.59 12.54
CA LYS A 82 -6.18 -0.44 13.18
C LYS A 82 -7.67 -0.15 13.02
N ALA A 83 -8.08 1.12 13.13
CA ALA A 83 -9.46 1.55 12.97
C ALA A 83 -9.93 1.49 11.51
N GLU A 84 -9.09 1.91 10.56
CA GLU A 84 -9.39 1.93 9.13
C GLU A 84 -9.18 0.59 8.42
N LEU A 85 -8.50 -0.39 9.06
CA LEU A 85 -8.13 -1.66 8.43
C LEU A 85 -9.31 -2.36 7.74
N PRO A 86 -10.51 -2.51 8.34
CA PRO A 86 -11.64 -3.14 7.65
C PRO A 86 -12.02 -2.43 6.34
N ARG A 87 -11.88 -1.10 6.29
CA ARG A 87 -12.14 -0.30 5.09
C ARG A 87 -11.01 -0.44 4.08
N MET A 88 -9.74 -0.40 4.51
CA MET A 88 -8.58 -0.63 3.65
C MET A 88 -8.68 -1.98 2.90
N LEU A 89 -9.10 -3.04 3.61
CA LEU A 89 -9.30 -4.37 3.00
C LEU A 89 -10.48 -4.42 2.02
N GLN A 90 -11.55 -3.65 2.28
CA GLN A 90 -12.64 -3.50 1.31
C GLN A 90 -12.18 -2.74 0.06
N GLU A 91 -11.33 -1.72 0.23
CA GLU A 91 -10.72 -0.99 -0.88
C GLU A 91 -9.81 -1.90 -1.71
N HIS A 92 -8.99 -2.74 -1.08
CA HIS A 92 -8.22 -3.80 -1.78
C HIS A 92 -9.10 -4.74 -2.58
N THR A 93 -10.23 -5.20 -2.01
CA THR A 93 -11.17 -6.06 -2.75
C THR A 93 -11.67 -5.37 -4.02
N ALA A 94 -12.07 -4.10 -3.94
CA ALA A 94 -12.52 -3.32 -5.08
C ALA A 94 -11.40 -3.06 -6.10
N ILE A 95 -10.18 -2.77 -5.63
CA ILE A 95 -8.98 -2.60 -6.46
C ILE A 95 -8.69 -3.89 -7.24
N ILE A 96 -8.64 -5.03 -6.56
CA ILE A 96 -8.38 -6.34 -7.17
C ILE A 96 -9.43 -6.66 -8.23
N ASP A 97 -10.71 -6.40 -7.97
CA ASP A 97 -11.77 -6.63 -8.96
C ASP A 97 -11.63 -5.71 -10.17
N SER A 98 -11.24 -4.45 -9.97
CA SER A 98 -10.91 -3.53 -11.07
C SER A 98 -9.68 -3.99 -11.87
N LEU A 99 -8.66 -4.52 -11.20
CA LEU A 99 -7.47 -5.09 -11.84
C LEU A 99 -7.77 -6.35 -12.66
N LYS A 100 -8.70 -7.21 -12.21
CA LYS A 100 -9.18 -8.34 -13.03
C LYS A 100 -9.85 -7.85 -14.32
N ASN A 101 -10.58 -6.74 -14.27
CA ASN A 101 -11.16 -6.13 -15.47
C ASN A 101 -10.07 -5.57 -16.40
N LEU A 102 -9.04 -4.93 -15.85
CA LEU A 102 -7.86 -4.49 -16.62
C LEU A 102 -7.16 -5.67 -17.31
N ILE A 103 -6.96 -6.79 -16.60
CA ILE A 103 -6.39 -8.02 -17.16
C ILE A 103 -7.21 -8.51 -18.35
N ASN A 104 -8.53 -8.57 -18.21
CA ASN A 104 -9.41 -9.05 -19.28
C ASN A 104 -9.37 -8.12 -20.51
N ALA A 105 -9.38 -6.80 -20.31
CA ALA A 105 -9.27 -5.82 -21.39
C ALA A 105 -7.91 -5.93 -22.11
N ALA A 106 -6.82 -5.99 -21.34
CA ALA A 106 -5.46 -6.11 -21.85
C ALA A 106 -5.25 -7.41 -22.64
N LYS A 107 -5.79 -8.54 -22.17
CA LYS A 107 -5.80 -9.81 -22.91
C LYS A 107 -6.56 -9.69 -24.23
N GLY A 108 -7.73 -9.07 -24.22
CA GLY A 108 -8.54 -8.85 -25.43
C GLY A 108 -7.85 -7.98 -26.49
N GLU A 109 -7.02 -7.03 -26.05
CA GLU A 109 -6.23 -6.15 -26.93
C GLU A 109 -4.80 -6.62 -27.17
N LYS A 110 -4.41 -7.80 -26.66
CA LYS A 110 -3.06 -8.39 -26.76
C LYS A 110 -1.95 -7.51 -26.19
N LYS A 111 -2.23 -6.72 -25.15
CA LYS A 111 -1.27 -5.86 -24.44
C LYS A 111 -0.78 -6.57 -23.17
N THR A 112 0.07 -7.57 -23.33
CA THR A 112 0.50 -8.47 -22.25
C THR A 112 1.25 -7.76 -21.12
N GLU A 113 1.88 -6.62 -21.39
CA GLU A 113 2.56 -5.79 -20.40
C GLU A 113 1.60 -5.29 -19.30
N TYR A 114 0.35 -4.96 -19.65
CA TYR A 114 -0.64 -4.49 -18.67
C TYR A 114 -1.33 -5.62 -17.92
N VAL A 115 -1.28 -6.86 -18.46
CA VAL A 115 -1.64 -8.05 -17.69
C VAL A 115 -0.63 -8.27 -16.58
N HIS A 116 0.67 -8.24 -16.92
CA HIS A 116 1.73 -8.45 -15.94
C HIS A 116 1.76 -7.35 -14.86
N PHE A 117 1.58 -6.09 -15.27
CA PHE A 117 1.44 -4.98 -14.32
C PHE A 117 0.28 -5.19 -13.33
N ALA A 118 -0.90 -5.58 -13.82
CA ALA A 118 -2.04 -5.81 -12.95
C ALA A 118 -1.82 -6.99 -11.98
N GLU A 119 -1.17 -8.06 -12.43
CA GLU A 119 -0.78 -9.20 -11.58
C GLU A 119 0.23 -8.77 -10.51
N LYS A 120 1.23 -7.95 -10.86
CA LYS A 120 2.19 -7.35 -9.91
C LYS A 120 1.46 -6.52 -8.83
N LEU A 121 0.49 -5.69 -9.24
CA LEU A 121 -0.25 -4.85 -8.31
C LEU A 121 -1.21 -5.64 -7.39
N ILE A 122 -1.72 -6.79 -7.85
CA ILE A 122 -2.46 -7.73 -6.97
C ILE A 122 -1.52 -8.33 -5.91
N LEU A 123 -0.32 -8.76 -6.31
CA LEU A 123 0.68 -9.30 -5.37
C LEU A 123 1.14 -8.26 -4.34
N HIS A 124 1.23 -7.00 -4.75
CA HIS A 124 1.53 -5.88 -3.86
C HIS A 124 0.48 -5.74 -2.74
N ALA A 125 -0.81 -5.70 -3.10
CA ALA A 125 -1.90 -5.65 -2.11
C ALA A 125 -1.88 -6.85 -1.14
N GLN A 126 -1.56 -8.05 -1.63
CA GLN A 126 -1.40 -9.23 -0.78
C GLN A 126 -0.20 -9.10 0.19
N THR A 127 0.90 -8.54 -0.28
CA THR A 127 2.08 -8.28 0.57
C THR A 127 1.73 -7.29 1.68
N GLU A 128 0.93 -6.28 1.37
CA GLU A 128 0.44 -5.32 2.35
C GLU A 128 -0.43 -5.98 3.42
N GLU A 129 -1.41 -6.79 3.02
CA GLU A 129 -2.31 -7.48 3.94
C GLU A 129 -1.61 -8.52 4.82
N GLU A 130 -0.72 -9.32 4.23
CA GLU A 130 -0.11 -10.47 4.90
C GLU A 130 1.14 -10.10 5.69
N VAL A 131 1.84 -9.03 5.29
CA VAL A 131 3.16 -8.68 5.86
C VAL A 131 3.18 -7.26 6.39
N LEU A 132 2.87 -6.25 5.56
CA LEU A 132 3.18 -4.86 5.92
C LEU A 132 2.23 -4.30 6.98
N TYR A 133 0.92 -4.37 6.79
CA TYR A 133 -0.05 -3.87 7.77
C TYR A 133 0.05 -4.59 9.11
N PRO A 134 0.15 -5.95 9.18
CA PRO A 134 0.37 -6.64 10.45
C PRO A 134 1.65 -6.19 11.14
N THR A 135 2.73 -5.94 10.39
CA THR A 135 4.00 -5.46 10.95
C THR A 135 3.87 -4.05 11.51
N SER A 136 3.19 -3.13 10.81
CA SER A 136 2.93 -1.78 11.33
C SER A 136 2.12 -1.80 12.61
N LEU A 137 1.08 -2.64 12.68
CA LEU A 137 0.28 -2.83 13.89
C LEU A 137 1.12 -3.43 15.03
N LEU A 138 1.96 -4.43 14.74
CA LEU A 138 2.86 -5.03 15.73
C LEU A 138 3.85 -4.02 16.30
N ILE A 139 4.38 -3.10 15.48
CA ILE A 139 5.23 -2.00 15.95
C ILE A 139 4.46 -1.12 16.94
N GLY A 140 3.21 -0.77 16.63
CA GLY A 140 2.35 0.01 17.53
C GLY A 140 2.14 -0.68 18.89
N GLU A 141 1.79 -1.96 18.88
CA GLU A 141 1.61 -2.75 20.11
C GLU A 141 2.92 -2.89 20.91
N TYR A 142 4.06 -3.06 20.22
CA TYR A 142 5.37 -3.10 20.87
C TYR A 142 5.75 -1.76 21.53
N LEU A 143 5.46 -0.64 20.87
CA LEU A 143 5.70 0.68 21.43
C LEU A 143 4.83 0.94 22.65
N LYS A 144 3.53 0.58 22.62
CA LYS A 144 2.64 0.66 23.80
C LYS A 144 3.20 -0.11 24.98
N LEU A 145 3.66 -1.35 24.75
CA LEU A 145 4.30 -2.16 25.79
C LEU A 145 5.55 -1.50 26.38
N LYS A 146 6.42 -0.93 25.53
CA LYS A 146 7.71 -0.34 25.96
C LYS A 146 7.56 1.04 26.60
N LEU A 147 6.59 1.83 26.14
CA LEU A 147 6.29 3.17 26.65
C LEU A 147 5.26 3.16 27.79
N LYS A 148 4.69 1.99 28.13
CA LYS A 148 3.65 1.81 29.16
C LYS A 148 2.38 2.62 28.86
N LYS A 149 1.87 2.48 27.64
CA LYS A 149 0.65 3.13 27.13
C LYS A 149 -0.44 2.10 26.86
#